data_AF-A0A235HPU7-F1
#
_entry.id   AF-A0A235HPU7-F1
#
_cell.length_a   1.000
_cell.length_b   1.000
_cell.length_c   1.000
_cell.angle_alpha   90.00
_cell.angle_beta   90.00
_cell.angle_gamma   90.00
#
_symmetry.space_group_name_H-M   'P 1'
#
loop_
_entity.id
_entity.type
_entity.pdbx_description
1 polymer ?
#
loop_
_entity_poly.entity_id
_entity_poly.type
_entity_poly.pdbx_seq_one_letter_code
_entity_poly.pdbx_strand_id
1 'polypeptide(L)'
;MSAIRKVPTIQSVQPTIKPKQHSLISSPVKTLSTKAQSIYQQVTESLTANQPTVVVSTQNLRQQAQVLQQQAMDFAQKSNLPITEAAQVAALVAANVYVTVNPQTIEQSWTPLKAAASLESAKTALNNFVQQLEVNHQQVVVDNLVLACHNATLKIGFTPLESSATMVNGIVRLIASDDTGRSLVTEIATNPDHPVQMATEIIGISDRSCDQILDAFEAALKEQGVIYAPPERKFTGGICELEAAKDFVRKRPTKKTQNQTTTSQPKAVHRPASQQQTPQKF
;
A
#
# COMPACT_ATOMS: atom_id res chain seq x y z
N MET A 1 -17.33 -23.35 6.33
CA MET A 1 -15.89 -23.07 6.21
C MET A 1 -15.76 -21.81 5.34
N SER A 2 -15.19 -20.72 5.87
CA SER A 2 -14.97 -19.50 5.10
C SER A 2 -13.78 -19.74 4.16
N ALA A 3 -13.98 -19.62 2.85
CA ALA A 3 -12.87 -19.74 1.90
C ALA A 3 -11.89 -18.59 2.16
N ILE A 4 -10.62 -18.93 2.46
CA ILE A 4 -9.54 -17.95 2.59
C ILE A 4 -9.39 -17.25 1.23
N ARG A 5 -9.68 -15.95 1.20
CA ARG A 5 -9.68 -15.13 -0.01
C ARG A 5 -8.27 -14.72 -0.39
N LYS A 6 -8.01 -14.65 -1.70
CA LYS A 6 -6.77 -14.08 -2.21
C LYS A 6 -6.95 -12.59 -2.38
N VAL A 7 -6.30 -11.82 -1.51
CA VAL A 7 -6.23 -10.37 -1.67
C VAL A 7 -5.17 -10.07 -2.76
N PRO A 8 -5.46 -9.17 -3.73
CA PRO A 8 -4.50 -8.81 -4.76
C PRO A 8 -3.17 -8.36 -4.18
N THR A 9 -2.10 -8.91 -4.74
CA THR A 9 -0.73 -8.57 -4.36
C THR A 9 -0.19 -7.46 -5.24
N ILE A 10 0.40 -6.44 -4.61
CA ILE A 10 1.07 -5.33 -5.30
C ILE A 10 2.42 -5.80 -5.81
N GLN A 11 2.67 -5.60 -7.10
CA GLN A 11 3.92 -5.98 -7.76
C GLN A 11 4.90 -4.82 -7.81
N SER A 12 4.41 -3.61 -8.09
CA SER A 12 5.21 -2.39 -8.14
C SER A 12 4.34 -1.12 -8.07
N VAL A 13 4.94 0.00 -7.68
CA VAL A 13 4.31 1.33 -7.65
C VAL A 13 5.28 2.35 -8.24
N GLN A 14 4.82 3.15 -9.20
CA GLN A 14 5.64 4.24 -9.74
C GLN A 14 5.77 5.35 -8.68
N PRO A 15 6.99 5.78 -8.35
CA PRO A 15 7.19 6.85 -7.37
C PRO A 15 6.62 8.15 -7.94
N THR A 16 5.64 8.72 -7.23
CA THR A 16 5.10 10.05 -7.57
C THR A 16 5.96 11.16 -6.96
N ILE A 17 6.68 10.84 -5.88
CA ILE A 17 7.63 11.76 -5.25
C ILE A 17 8.91 11.78 -6.09
N LYS A 18 9.33 12.98 -6.54
CA LYS A 18 10.62 13.14 -7.23
C LYS A 18 11.72 12.48 -6.37
N PRO A 19 12.60 11.64 -6.93
CA PRO A 19 13.58 10.83 -6.18
C PRO A 19 14.68 11.61 -5.44
N LYS A 20 14.45 12.89 -5.10
CA LYS A 20 15.40 13.81 -4.46
C LYS A 20 15.86 13.40 -3.05
N GLN A 21 15.37 12.31 -2.47
CA GLN A 21 15.75 11.88 -1.11
C GLN A 21 16.15 10.41 -0.99
N HIS A 22 16.20 9.66 -2.09
CA HIS A 22 16.71 8.28 -2.04
C HIS A 22 18.22 8.30 -2.20
N SER A 23 18.91 8.49 -1.08
CA SER A 23 20.36 8.44 -1.03
C SER A 23 20.83 6.99 -1.12
N LEU A 24 21.65 6.68 -2.13
CA LEU A 24 22.42 5.44 -2.12
C LEU A 24 23.37 5.45 -0.91
N ILE A 25 23.46 4.32 -0.24
CA ILE A 25 24.34 4.11 0.92
C ILE A 25 25.79 4.01 0.41
N SER A 26 26.40 5.15 0.09
CA SER A 26 27.72 5.24 -0.53
C SER A 26 28.85 5.44 0.49
N SER A 27 28.53 5.96 1.67
CA SER A 27 29.51 6.24 2.74
C SER A 27 30.30 4.99 3.19
N PRO A 28 29.67 3.82 3.41
CA PRO A 28 30.38 2.65 3.94
C PRO A 28 31.38 2.03 2.96
N VAL A 29 31.19 2.19 1.64
CA VAL A 29 32.07 1.61 0.61
C VAL A 29 33.52 2.07 0.79
N LYS A 30 33.72 3.33 1.20
CA LYS A 30 35.05 3.92 1.41
C LYS A 30 35.80 3.31 2.60
N THR A 31 35.10 2.59 3.48
CA THR A 31 35.69 1.95 4.67
C THR A 31 36.18 0.53 4.40
N LEU A 32 35.87 -0.03 3.24
CA LEU A 32 36.33 -1.35 2.78
C LEU A 32 37.80 -1.29 2.32
N SER A 33 38.50 -2.44 2.31
CA SER A 33 39.80 -2.54 1.63
C SER A 33 39.66 -2.33 0.12
N THR A 34 40.76 -1.97 -0.54
CA THR A 34 40.81 -1.80 -2.01
C THR A 34 40.28 -3.02 -2.76
N LYS A 35 40.51 -4.22 -2.23
CA LYS A 35 40.07 -5.48 -2.82
C LYS A 35 38.56 -5.66 -2.72
N ALA A 36 37.99 -5.38 -1.55
CA ALA A 36 36.56 -5.40 -1.33
C ALA A 36 35.83 -4.31 -2.13
N GLN A 37 36.42 -3.11 -2.28
CA GLN A 37 35.90 -2.06 -3.15
C GLN A 37 35.87 -2.51 -4.63
N SER A 38 36.93 -3.17 -5.10
CA SER A 38 36.97 -3.72 -6.47
C SER A 38 35.88 -4.76 -6.72
N ILE A 39 35.67 -5.69 -5.77
CA ILE A 39 34.59 -6.68 -5.87
C ILE A 39 33.21 -6.00 -5.86
N TYR A 40 32.99 -5.04 -4.96
CA TYR A 40 31.76 -4.25 -4.92
C TYR A 40 31.48 -3.58 -6.27
N GLN A 41 32.49 -2.94 -6.86
CA GLN A 41 32.38 -2.28 -8.15
C GLN A 41 32.06 -3.29 -9.26
N GLN A 42 32.77 -4.42 -9.31
CA GLN A 42 32.55 -5.46 -10.32
C GLN A 42 31.13 -6.03 -10.28
N VAL A 43 30.55 -6.21 -9.09
CA VAL A 43 29.17 -6.70 -8.94
C VAL A 43 28.16 -5.61 -9.32
N THR A 44 28.37 -4.38 -8.87
CA THR A 44 27.40 -3.29 -9.07
C THR A 44 27.41 -2.70 -10.48
N GLU A 45 28.51 -2.82 -11.24
CA GLU A 45 28.56 -2.39 -12.65
C GLU A 45 27.45 -3.04 -13.49
N SER A 46 27.08 -4.29 -13.17
CA SER A 46 25.99 -5.00 -13.84
C SER A 46 24.58 -4.42 -13.56
N LEU A 47 24.42 -3.65 -12.47
CA LEU A 47 23.14 -3.07 -12.04
C LEU A 47 22.87 -1.72 -12.69
N THR A 48 23.91 -0.93 -12.98
CA THR A 48 23.80 0.47 -13.41
C THR A 48 23.02 0.66 -14.71
N ALA A 49 22.90 -0.38 -15.54
CA ALA A 49 22.15 -0.33 -16.79
C ALA A 49 20.61 -0.33 -16.60
N ASN A 50 20.10 -0.74 -15.43
CA ASN A 50 18.68 -1.11 -15.28
C ASN A 50 18.05 -0.60 -13.96
N GLN A 51 18.41 0.58 -13.46
CA GLN A 51 17.70 1.10 -12.28
C GLN A 51 16.22 1.34 -12.63
N PRO A 52 15.28 0.64 -11.97
CA PRO A 52 13.88 0.75 -12.31
C PRO A 52 13.39 2.16 -11.94
N THR A 53 12.66 2.79 -12.87
CA THR A 53 11.91 4.03 -12.62
C THR A 53 10.71 3.81 -11.68
N VAL A 54 10.52 2.59 -11.18
CA VAL A 54 9.37 2.10 -10.44
C VAL A 54 9.86 1.44 -9.15
N VAL A 55 9.18 1.67 -8.03
CA VAL A 55 9.44 0.97 -6.77
C VAL A 55 8.82 -0.42 -6.86
N VAL A 56 9.65 -1.46 -6.88
CA VAL A 56 9.22 -2.85 -7.01
C VAL A 56 8.88 -3.42 -5.62
N SER A 57 8.02 -4.43 -5.53
CA SER A 57 7.75 -5.11 -4.25
C SER A 57 9.03 -5.70 -3.63
N THR A 58 9.08 -5.69 -2.29
CA THR A 58 10.18 -6.25 -1.50
C THR A 58 10.46 -7.72 -1.82
N GLN A 59 9.43 -8.52 -2.12
CA GLN A 59 9.59 -9.93 -2.47
C GLN A 59 10.43 -10.13 -3.74
N ASN A 60 10.21 -9.31 -4.78
CA ASN A 60 10.97 -9.41 -6.02
C ASN A 60 12.43 -8.97 -5.79
N LEU A 61 12.63 -7.89 -5.02
CA LEU A 61 13.97 -7.40 -4.70
C LEU A 61 14.75 -8.35 -3.81
N ARG A 62 14.10 -9.11 -2.93
CA ARG A 62 14.74 -10.13 -2.10
C ARG A 62 15.47 -11.18 -2.94
N GLN A 63 14.82 -11.67 -4.00
CA GLN A 63 15.44 -12.64 -4.90
C GLN A 63 16.66 -12.03 -5.62
N GLN A 64 16.52 -10.80 -6.11
CA GLN A 64 17.63 -10.09 -6.76
C GLN A 64 18.80 -9.84 -5.78
N ALA A 65 18.51 -9.40 -4.56
CA ALA A 65 19.49 -9.16 -3.52
C ALA A 65 20.23 -10.45 -3.14
N GLN A 66 19.53 -11.58 -3.02
CA GLN A 66 20.14 -12.89 -2.75
C GLN A 66 21.11 -13.31 -3.86
N VAL A 67 20.75 -13.11 -5.13
CA VAL A 67 21.64 -13.39 -6.27
C VAL A 67 22.90 -12.52 -6.20
N LEU A 68 22.76 -11.22 -5.94
CA LEU A 68 23.89 -10.30 -5.82
C LEU A 68 24.81 -10.63 -4.64
N GLN A 69 24.22 -11.01 -3.50
CA GLN A 69 24.97 -11.46 -2.33
C GLN A 69 25.78 -12.70 -2.66
N GLN A 70 25.18 -13.71 -3.29
CA GLN A 70 25.90 -14.93 -3.67
C GLN A 70 27.05 -14.62 -4.63
N GLN A 71 26.81 -13.79 -5.66
CA GLN A 71 27.86 -13.36 -6.59
C GLN A 71 29.02 -12.66 -5.86
N ALA A 72 28.72 -11.71 -4.97
CA ALA A 72 29.72 -11.02 -4.17
C ALA A 72 30.54 -11.99 -3.31
N MET A 73 29.90 -12.97 -2.68
CA MET A 73 30.56 -14.00 -1.88
C MET A 73 31.46 -14.90 -2.72
N ASP A 74 31.03 -15.28 -3.93
CA ASP A 74 31.82 -16.10 -4.86
C ASP A 74 33.07 -15.34 -5.35
N PHE A 75 32.93 -14.05 -5.71
CA PHE A 75 34.07 -13.20 -6.08
C PHE A 75 35.03 -12.99 -4.91
N ALA A 76 34.50 -12.79 -3.70
CA ALA A 76 35.29 -12.66 -2.48
C ALA A 76 36.08 -13.94 -2.17
N GLN A 77 35.47 -15.11 -2.32
CA GLN A 77 36.13 -16.39 -2.13
C GLN A 77 37.25 -16.61 -3.15
N LYS A 78 36.98 -16.41 -4.44
CA LYS A 78 38.00 -16.51 -5.51
C LYS A 78 39.18 -15.57 -5.28
N SER A 79 38.89 -14.42 -4.66
CA SER A 79 39.89 -13.43 -4.35
C SER A 79 40.60 -13.71 -3.03
N ASN A 80 40.23 -14.69 -2.19
CA ASN A 80 40.75 -14.84 -0.82
C ASN A 80 40.52 -13.60 0.06
N LEU A 81 39.32 -13.00 -0.02
CA LEU A 81 38.91 -11.93 0.87
C LEU A 81 38.48 -12.50 2.24
N PRO A 82 38.83 -11.89 3.38
CA PRO A 82 38.33 -12.32 4.68
C PRO A 82 36.80 -12.38 4.72
N ILE A 83 36.26 -13.41 5.36
CA ILE A 83 34.81 -13.68 5.31
C ILE A 83 33.95 -12.57 5.94
N THR A 84 34.48 -11.87 6.94
CA THR A 84 33.83 -10.71 7.57
C THR A 84 33.72 -9.53 6.60
N GLU A 85 34.75 -9.32 5.78
CA GLU A 85 34.76 -8.29 4.74
C GLU A 85 33.95 -8.69 3.51
N ALA A 86 33.92 -9.99 3.17
CA ALA A 86 33.02 -10.52 2.15
C ALA A 86 31.54 -10.27 2.51
N ALA A 87 31.16 -10.46 3.78
CA ALA A 87 29.81 -10.15 4.26
C ALA A 87 29.47 -8.65 4.16
N GLN A 88 30.45 -7.76 4.40
CA GLN A 88 30.30 -6.32 4.20
C GLN A 88 30.06 -5.98 2.72
N VAL A 89 30.80 -6.57 1.80
CA VAL A 89 30.57 -6.40 0.35
C VAL A 89 29.19 -6.92 -0.03
N ALA A 90 28.80 -8.12 0.42
CA ALA A 90 27.49 -8.71 0.17
C ALA A 90 26.32 -7.82 0.65
N ALA A 91 26.46 -7.21 1.82
CA ALA A 91 25.48 -6.25 2.34
C ALA A 91 25.36 -5.00 1.45
N LEU A 92 26.49 -4.41 1.04
CA LEU A 92 26.47 -3.20 0.23
C LEU A 92 25.95 -3.44 -1.19
N VAL A 93 26.27 -4.57 -1.81
CA VAL A 93 25.67 -4.89 -3.13
C VAL A 93 24.16 -5.11 -3.02
N ALA A 94 23.68 -5.74 -1.94
CA ALA A 94 22.24 -5.87 -1.70
C ALA A 94 21.59 -4.49 -1.48
N ALA A 95 22.25 -3.59 -0.75
CA ALA A 95 21.74 -2.24 -0.52
C ALA A 95 21.49 -1.44 -1.81
N ASN A 96 22.11 -1.79 -2.94
CA ASN A 96 21.91 -1.09 -4.21
C ASN A 96 20.55 -1.36 -4.87
N VAL A 97 19.84 -2.42 -4.48
CA VAL A 97 18.51 -2.72 -5.04
C VAL A 97 17.37 -2.15 -4.20
N TYR A 98 17.63 -1.85 -2.93
CA TYR A 98 16.62 -1.32 -2.01
C TYR A 98 16.64 0.21 -1.98
N VAL A 99 15.45 0.76 -1.87
CA VAL A 99 15.20 2.20 -1.67
C VAL A 99 14.87 2.45 -0.20
N THR A 100 15.43 3.50 0.40
CA THR A 100 15.16 3.90 1.79
C THR A 100 14.71 5.36 1.89
N VAL A 101 13.88 5.66 2.88
CA VAL A 101 13.50 7.02 3.32
C VAL A 101 14.25 7.46 4.58
N ASN A 102 14.93 6.54 5.27
CA ASN A 102 15.68 6.81 6.48
C ASN A 102 17.10 6.22 6.36
N PRO A 103 18.01 6.91 5.63
CA PRO A 103 19.36 6.43 5.45
C PRO A 103 20.12 6.30 6.78
N GLN A 104 19.81 7.11 7.79
CA GLN A 104 20.45 7.07 9.11
C GLN A 104 20.21 5.75 9.84
N THR A 105 18.97 5.23 9.81
CA THR A 105 18.67 3.91 10.42
C THR A 105 19.44 2.79 9.74
N ILE A 106 19.59 2.85 8.42
CA ILE A 106 20.40 1.86 7.69
C ILE A 106 21.88 2.00 8.04
N GLU A 107 22.42 3.22 8.12
CA GLU A 107 23.79 3.46 8.56
C GLU A 107 24.06 2.92 9.97
N GLN A 108 23.11 3.04 10.90
CA GLN A 108 23.25 2.44 12.24
C GLN A 108 23.34 0.91 12.17
N SER A 109 22.54 0.27 11.31
CA SER A 109 22.55 -1.18 11.13
C SER A 109 23.85 -1.72 10.49
N TRP A 110 24.67 -0.85 9.89
CA TRP A 110 26.00 -1.21 9.37
C TRP A 110 27.03 -1.50 10.49
N THR A 111 26.88 -0.85 11.66
CA THR A 111 27.89 -0.89 12.73
C THR A 111 28.20 -2.31 13.22
N PRO A 112 27.19 -3.17 13.50
CA PRO A 112 27.46 -4.57 13.88
C PRO A 112 28.18 -5.37 12.79
N LEU A 113 27.91 -5.09 11.51
CA LEU A 113 28.54 -5.80 10.39
C LEU A 113 30.02 -5.43 10.25
N LYS A 114 30.35 -4.16 10.50
CA LYS A 114 31.73 -3.68 10.56
C LYS A 114 32.50 -4.27 11.75
N ALA A 115 31.83 -4.44 12.89
CA ALA A 115 32.43 -4.93 14.12
C ALA A 115 32.51 -6.47 14.22
N ALA A 116 31.93 -7.20 13.26
CA ALA A 116 31.91 -8.65 13.26
C ALA A 116 33.34 -9.24 13.23
N ALA A 117 33.66 -10.06 14.24
CA ALA A 117 34.98 -10.68 14.39
C ALA A 117 34.99 -12.18 14.03
N SER A 118 33.82 -12.78 13.78
CA SER A 118 33.67 -14.20 13.47
C SER A 118 32.70 -14.41 12.31
N LEU A 119 32.78 -15.59 11.67
CA LEU A 119 31.86 -15.99 10.61
C LEU A 119 30.39 -15.89 11.05
N GLU A 120 30.08 -16.42 12.23
CA GLU A 120 28.73 -16.43 12.77
C GLU A 120 28.21 -15.02 13.02
N SER A 121 29.01 -14.17 13.67
CA SER A 121 28.64 -12.76 13.92
C SER A 121 28.44 -11.98 12.62
N ALA A 122 29.25 -12.23 11.58
CA ALA A 122 29.12 -11.59 10.28
C ALA A 122 27.84 -12.02 9.56
N LYS A 123 27.48 -13.32 9.60
CA LYS A 123 26.23 -13.83 9.02
C LYS A 123 25.00 -13.23 9.71
N THR A 124 24.99 -13.21 11.04
CA THR A 124 23.89 -12.61 11.81
C THR A 124 23.76 -11.12 11.52
N ALA A 125 24.87 -10.37 11.51
CA ALA A 125 24.85 -8.95 11.20
C ALA A 125 24.39 -8.67 9.76
N LEU A 126 24.80 -9.49 8.79
CA LEU A 126 24.37 -9.38 7.39
C LEU A 126 22.86 -9.58 7.26
N ASN A 127 22.32 -10.65 7.86
CA ASN A 127 20.89 -10.93 7.83
C ASN A 127 20.08 -9.79 8.46
N ASN A 128 20.53 -9.28 9.60
CA ASN A 128 19.88 -8.15 10.28
C ASN A 128 19.93 -6.88 9.41
N PHE A 129 21.07 -6.58 8.79
CA PHE A 129 21.21 -5.43 7.89
C PHE A 129 20.24 -5.52 6.69
N VAL A 130 20.16 -6.69 6.06
CA VAL A 130 19.26 -6.94 4.92
C VAL A 130 17.80 -6.85 5.34
N GLN A 131 17.43 -7.41 6.50
CA GLN A 131 16.07 -7.28 7.03
C GLN A 131 15.69 -5.82 7.26
N GLN A 132 16.61 -4.98 7.76
CA GLN A 132 16.36 -3.55 7.93
C GLN A 132 16.19 -2.82 6.59
N LEU A 133 16.98 -3.19 5.56
CA LEU A 133 16.78 -2.68 4.20
C LEU A 133 15.39 -3.04 3.67
N GLU A 134 14.95 -4.28 3.85
CA GLU A 134 13.64 -4.76 3.42
C GLU A 134 12.49 -4.02 4.11
N VAL A 135 12.56 -3.82 5.43
CA VAL A 135 11.55 -3.07 6.18
C VAL A 135 11.47 -1.61 5.71
N ASN A 136 12.62 -0.95 5.54
CA ASN A 136 12.64 0.43 5.05
C ASN A 136 12.11 0.53 3.62
N HIS A 137 12.44 -0.43 2.76
CA HIS A 137 11.95 -0.47 1.40
C HIS A 137 10.44 -0.70 1.32
N GLN A 138 9.92 -1.64 2.10
CA GLN A 138 8.50 -1.89 2.22
C GLN A 138 7.75 -0.62 2.64
N GLN A 139 8.31 0.17 3.55
CA GLN A 139 7.74 1.46 3.94
C GLN A 139 7.64 2.42 2.73
N VAL A 140 8.68 2.49 1.89
CA VAL A 140 8.64 3.28 0.65
C VAL A 140 7.55 2.80 -0.30
N VAL A 141 7.38 1.48 -0.46
CA VAL A 141 6.30 0.91 -1.28
C VAL A 141 4.93 1.32 -0.73
N VAL A 142 4.73 1.18 0.58
CA VAL A 142 3.47 1.52 1.25
C VAL A 142 3.16 3.01 1.13
N ASP A 143 4.13 3.89 1.36
CA ASP A 143 3.94 5.35 1.29
C ASP A 143 3.54 5.79 -0.13
N ASN A 144 4.20 5.23 -1.15
CA ASN A 144 3.84 5.50 -2.55
C ASN A 144 2.46 4.93 -2.90
N LEU A 145 2.11 3.76 -2.38
CA LEU A 145 0.78 3.18 -2.59
C LEU A 145 -0.32 4.02 -1.93
N VAL A 146 -0.09 4.50 -0.71
CA VAL A 146 -1.01 5.40 0.00
C VAL A 146 -1.25 6.67 -0.81
N LEU A 147 -0.18 7.27 -1.33
CA LEU A 147 -0.26 8.46 -2.19
C LEU A 147 -1.01 8.16 -3.50
N ALA A 148 -0.73 7.02 -4.15
CA ALA A 148 -1.43 6.61 -5.35
C ALA A 148 -2.93 6.39 -5.09
N CYS A 149 -3.30 5.74 -3.99
CA CYS A 149 -4.68 5.57 -3.56
C CYS A 149 -5.36 6.91 -3.29
N HIS A 150 -4.67 7.84 -2.63
CA HIS A 150 -5.18 9.18 -2.37
C HIS A 150 -5.49 9.92 -3.69
N ASN A 151 -4.55 9.94 -4.63
CA ASN A 151 -4.72 10.58 -5.93
C ASN A 151 -5.82 9.92 -6.76
N ALA A 152 -5.87 8.58 -6.78
CA ALA A 152 -6.89 7.82 -7.48
C ALA A 152 -8.29 8.11 -6.93
N THR A 153 -8.41 8.18 -5.60
CA THR A 153 -9.66 8.52 -4.89
C THR A 153 -10.17 9.90 -5.28
N LEU A 154 -9.29 10.92 -5.23
CA LEU A 154 -9.63 12.29 -5.64
C LEU A 154 -10.10 12.34 -7.09
N LYS A 155 -9.40 11.62 -7.98
CA LYS A 155 -9.69 11.58 -9.41
C LYS A 155 -11.10 11.05 -9.71
N ILE A 156 -11.59 10.09 -8.93
CA ILE A 156 -12.93 9.52 -9.11
C ILE A 156 -14.03 10.27 -8.34
N GLY A 157 -13.73 11.46 -7.81
CA GLY A 157 -14.71 12.34 -7.16
C GLY A 157 -14.92 12.06 -5.68
N PHE A 158 -14.08 11.24 -5.04
CA PHE A 158 -14.15 11.00 -3.61
C PHE A 158 -13.18 11.93 -2.88
N THR A 159 -13.63 12.52 -1.77
CA THR A 159 -12.81 13.36 -0.90
C THR A 159 -12.30 12.54 0.30
N PRO A 160 -10.98 12.40 0.49
CA PRO A 160 -10.41 11.76 1.66
C PRO A 160 -10.84 12.47 2.94
N LEU A 161 -11.24 11.70 3.96
CA LEU A 161 -11.56 12.28 5.27
C LEU A 161 -10.26 12.77 5.94
N GLU A 162 -10.32 13.84 6.74
CA GLU A 162 -9.15 14.35 7.47
C GLU A 162 -8.52 13.21 8.29
N SER A 163 -7.18 13.07 8.26
CA SER A 163 -6.41 11.92 8.79
C SER A 163 -6.64 10.56 8.13
N SER A 164 -7.13 10.53 6.87
CA SER A 164 -7.57 9.30 6.19
C SER A 164 -6.61 8.12 6.23
N ALA A 165 -5.29 8.31 6.27
CA ALA A 165 -4.32 7.22 6.43
C ALA A 165 -4.05 6.95 7.92
N THR A 166 -4.68 5.91 8.47
CA THR A 166 -4.40 5.46 9.85
C THR A 166 -3.80 4.06 9.85
N MET A 167 -2.76 3.84 10.65
CA MET A 167 -2.17 2.52 10.85
C MET A 167 -2.87 1.82 12.03
N VAL A 168 -3.48 0.67 11.77
CA VAL A 168 -4.11 -0.16 12.80
C VAL A 168 -3.69 -1.62 12.59
N ASN A 169 -2.99 -2.21 13.54
CA ASN A 169 -2.53 -3.61 13.49
C ASN A 169 -1.77 -4.00 12.21
N GLY A 170 -0.88 -3.12 11.72
CA GLY A 170 -0.11 -3.36 10.49
C GLY A 170 -0.95 -3.29 9.21
N ILE A 171 -2.09 -2.61 9.26
CA ILE A 171 -2.93 -2.29 8.12
C ILE A 171 -3.07 -0.78 8.04
N VAL A 172 -2.71 -0.20 6.89
CA VAL A 172 -3.05 1.18 6.58
C VAL A 172 -4.49 1.22 6.08
N ARG A 173 -5.32 1.97 6.77
CA ARG A 173 -6.72 2.19 6.42
C ARG A 173 -6.84 3.56 5.77
N LEU A 174 -7.58 3.63 4.66
CA LEU A 174 -7.88 4.83 3.89
C LEU A 174 -9.39 4.93 3.70
N ILE A 175 -9.98 6.06 4.07
CA ILE A 175 -11.42 6.30 3.93
C ILE A 175 -11.64 7.62 3.22
N ALA A 176 -12.49 7.59 2.21
CA ALA A 176 -12.95 8.77 1.49
C ALA A 176 -14.45 8.72 1.26
N SER A 177 -15.07 9.88 1.08
CA SER A 177 -16.51 9.98 0.80
C SER A 177 -16.78 11.00 -0.30
N ASP A 178 -17.83 10.79 -1.06
CA ASP A 178 -18.31 11.76 -2.04
C ASP A 178 -19.46 12.62 -1.50
N ASP A 179 -19.95 13.53 -2.34
CA ASP A 179 -21.05 14.44 -2.04
C ASP A 179 -22.41 13.74 -1.91
N THR A 180 -22.57 12.57 -2.54
CA THR A 180 -23.76 11.72 -2.42
C THR A 180 -23.81 10.92 -1.11
N GLY A 181 -22.72 10.93 -0.34
CA GLY A 181 -22.61 10.25 0.94
C GLY A 181 -22.19 8.78 0.85
N ARG A 182 -21.74 8.33 -0.34
CA ARG A 182 -21.05 7.05 -0.54
C ARG A 182 -19.64 7.16 0.04
N SER A 183 -19.07 6.03 0.45
CA SER A 183 -17.71 5.99 0.99
C SER A 183 -16.89 4.88 0.35
N LEU A 184 -15.65 5.19 -0.01
CA LEU A 184 -14.66 4.25 -0.48
C LEU A 184 -13.71 3.95 0.69
N VAL A 185 -13.60 2.68 1.06
CA VAL A 185 -12.72 2.21 2.13
C VAL A 185 -11.67 1.30 1.54
N THR A 186 -10.40 1.60 1.78
CA THR A 186 -9.26 0.79 1.33
C THR A 186 -8.42 0.37 2.52
N GLU A 187 -8.01 -0.90 2.55
CA GLU A 187 -7.09 -1.47 3.52
C GLU A 187 -5.83 -1.96 2.79
N ILE A 188 -4.66 -1.57 3.26
CA ILE A 188 -3.36 -1.97 2.75
C ILE A 188 -2.63 -2.74 3.86
N ALA A 189 -2.40 -4.03 3.68
CA ALA A 189 -1.64 -4.84 4.63
C ALA A 189 -0.14 -4.61 4.43
N THR A 190 0.57 -4.26 5.51
CA THR A 190 1.97 -3.81 5.46
C THR A 190 2.95 -4.76 6.15
N ASN A 191 2.57 -6.03 6.35
CA ASN A 191 3.44 -7.02 6.98
C ASN A 191 4.74 -7.18 6.15
N PRO A 192 5.95 -7.01 6.74
CA PRO A 192 7.22 -7.12 6.00
C PRO A 192 7.54 -8.54 5.52
N ASP A 193 6.99 -9.56 6.15
CA ASP A 193 7.19 -10.97 5.79
C ASP A 193 6.30 -11.41 4.62
N HIS A 194 5.30 -10.58 4.28
CA HIS A 194 4.34 -10.86 3.22
C HIS A 194 4.36 -9.79 2.14
N PRO A 195 3.94 -10.14 0.92
CA PRO A 195 3.74 -9.13 -0.12
C PRO A 195 2.70 -8.10 0.32
N VAL A 196 2.89 -6.84 -0.10
CA VAL A 196 1.87 -5.80 0.15
C VAL A 196 0.57 -6.21 -0.53
N GLN A 197 -0.51 -6.20 0.23
CA GLN A 197 -1.85 -6.54 -0.24
C GLN A 197 -2.78 -5.35 -0.06
N MET A 198 -3.72 -5.20 -0.98
CA MET A 198 -4.70 -4.11 -0.93
C MET A 198 -6.11 -4.63 -1.20
N ALA A 199 -7.07 -4.19 -0.39
CA ALA A 199 -8.48 -4.47 -0.57
C ALA A 199 -9.29 -3.18 -0.50
N THR A 200 -10.35 -3.09 -1.32
CA THR A 200 -11.20 -1.90 -1.40
C THR A 200 -12.67 -2.31 -1.37
N GLU A 201 -13.48 -1.53 -0.67
CA GLU A 201 -14.91 -1.71 -0.50
C GLU A 201 -15.65 -0.37 -0.62
N ILE A 202 -16.88 -0.40 -1.14
CA ILE A 202 -17.75 0.79 -1.23
C ILE A 202 -18.93 0.61 -0.27
N ILE A 203 -19.24 1.68 0.46
CA ILE A 203 -20.34 1.78 1.41
C ILE A 203 -21.34 2.83 0.95
N GLY A 204 -22.62 2.63 1.27
CA GLY A 204 -23.67 3.62 1.01
C GLY A 204 -24.29 3.53 -0.37
N ILE A 205 -24.19 2.36 -1.02
CA ILE A 205 -24.75 2.06 -2.33
C ILE A 205 -25.59 0.79 -2.27
N SER A 206 -26.73 0.78 -2.96
CA SER A 206 -27.64 -0.36 -3.03
C SER A 206 -27.93 -0.84 -4.46
N ASP A 207 -27.46 -0.08 -5.46
CA ASP A 207 -27.56 -0.45 -6.86
C ASP A 207 -26.27 -1.13 -7.37
N ARG A 208 -26.23 -1.42 -8.67
CA ARG A 208 -25.08 -2.06 -9.33
C ARG A 208 -23.99 -1.09 -9.75
N SER A 209 -24.02 0.19 -9.34
CA SER A 209 -22.98 1.15 -9.72
C SER A 209 -21.69 1.00 -8.91
N CYS A 210 -21.66 0.10 -7.91
CA CYS A 210 -20.45 -0.20 -7.13
C CYS A 210 -19.32 -0.75 -8.02
N ASP A 211 -19.65 -1.63 -8.97
CA ASP A 211 -18.67 -2.20 -9.89
C ASP A 211 -18.02 -1.10 -10.75
N GLN A 212 -18.82 -0.16 -11.26
CA GLN A 212 -18.33 0.96 -12.08
C GLN A 212 -17.38 1.88 -11.31
N ILE A 213 -17.69 2.17 -10.04
CA ILE A 213 -16.83 3.00 -9.19
C ILE A 213 -15.52 2.29 -8.89
N LEU A 214 -15.58 0.99 -8.58
CA LEU A 214 -14.37 0.20 -8.33
C LEU A 214 -13.50 0.09 -9.59
N ASP A 215 -14.10 -0.12 -10.76
CA ASP A 215 -13.37 -0.17 -12.05
C ASP A 215 -12.72 1.19 -12.36
N ALA A 216 -13.42 2.29 -12.08
CA ALA A 216 -12.85 3.64 -12.22
C ALA A 216 -11.68 3.89 -11.25
N PHE A 217 -11.81 3.43 -10.01
CA PHE A 217 -10.73 3.52 -9.01
C PHE A 217 -9.50 2.74 -9.46
N GLU A 218 -9.68 1.53 -9.97
CA GLU A 218 -8.60 0.69 -10.47
C GLU A 218 -7.91 1.26 -11.70
N ALA A 219 -8.67 1.83 -12.63
CA ALA A 219 -8.13 2.56 -13.76
C ALA A 219 -7.29 3.76 -13.28
N ALA A 220 -7.79 4.52 -12.32
CA ALA A 220 -7.06 5.65 -11.74
C ALA A 220 -5.77 5.20 -11.02
N LEU A 221 -5.78 4.08 -10.30
CA LEU A 221 -4.57 3.49 -9.69
C LEU A 221 -3.52 3.09 -10.73
N LYS A 222 -3.94 2.48 -11.85
CA LYS A 222 -3.04 2.12 -12.95
C LYS A 222 -2.38 3.34 -13.56
N GLU A 223 -3.11 4.45 -13.70
CA GLU A 223 -2.54 5.72 -14.16
C GLU A 223 -1.55 6.34 -13.15
N GLN A 224 -1.68 6.03 -11.86
CA GLN A 224 -0.66 6.36 -10.84
C GLN A 224 0.53 5.37 -10.86
N GLY A 225 0.58 4.45 -11.83
CA GLY A 225 1.66 3.48 -12.00
C GLY A 225 1.64 2.33 -10.98
N VAL A 226 0.49 2.06 -10.36
CA VAL A 226 0.32 0.88 -9.49
C VAL A 226 0.07 -0.34 -10.37
N ILE A 227 0.92 -1.36 -10.23
CA ILE A 227 0.79 -2.65 -10.92
C ILE A 227 0.55 -3.73 -9.87
N TYR A 228 -0.54 -4.49 -10.03
CA TYR A 228 -0.99 -5.51 -9.09
C TYR A 228 -1.74 -6.63 -9.83
N ALA A 229 -1.90 -7.78 -9.16
CA ALA A 229 -2.67 -8.89 -9.69
C ALA A 229 -4.13 -8.48 -9.96
N PRO A 230 -4.84 -9.09 -10.95
CA PRO A 230 -6.25 -8.81 -11.19
C PRO A 230 -7.08 -8.92 -9.91
N PRO A 231 -8.00 -7.99 -9.65
CA PRO A 231 -8.80 -7.98 -8.44
C PRO A 231 -9.87 -9.08 -8.46
N GLU A 232 -10.08 -9.71 -7.31
CA GLU A 232 -11.19 -10.64 -7.10
C GLU A 232 -12.40 -9.90 -6.53
N ARG A 233 -13.50 -9.83 -7.28
CA ARG A 233 -14.76 -9.20 -6.85
C ARG A 233 -15.62 -10.19 -6.04
N LYS A 234 -16.31 -9.71 -5.00
CA LYS A 234 -17.38 -10.45 -4.31
C LYS A 234 -18.59 -9.55 -4.09
N PHE A 235 -19.77 -10.12 -4.34
CA PHE A 235 -21.02 -9.59 -3.80
C PHE A 235 -21.12 -9.85 -2.28
N THR A 236 -21.23 -8.78 -1.49
CA THR A 236 -21.25 -8.87 -0.02
C THR A 236 -22.66 -8.95 0.59
N GLY A 237 -23.71 -8.80 -0.23
CA GLY A 237 -25.08 -8.74 0.27
C GLY A 237 -25.37 -7.50 1.13
N GLY A 238 -24.57 -6.44 0.99
CA GLY A 238 -24.69 -5.21 1.78
C GLY A 238 -24.03 -5.30 3.17
N ILE A 239 -23.30 -6.36 3.46
CA ILE A 239 -22.56 -6.52 4.72
C ILE A 239 -21.13 -6.04 4.51
N CYS A 240 -20.66 -5.12 5.35
CA CYS A 240 -19.26 -4.69 5.31
C CYS A 240 -18.31 -5.84 5.65
N GLU A 241 -17.32 -6.08 4.79
CA GLU A 241 -16.36 -7.18 4.98
C GLU A 241 -15.04 -6.67 5.58
N LEU A 242 -14.58 -5.48 5.16
CA LEU A 242 -13.35 -4.87 5.68
C LEU A 242 -13.54 -4.39 7.12
N GLU A 243 -12.51 -4.54 7.96
CA GLU A 243 -12.59 -4.11 9.36
C GLU A 243 -12.72 -2.59 9.46
N ALA A 244 -11.99 -1.85 8.64
CA ALA A 244 -12.13 -0.40 8.51
C ALA A 244 -13.55 0.01 8.10
N ALA A 245 -14.20 -0.75 7.20
CA ALA A 245 -15.56 -0.47 6.75
C ALA A 245 -16.58 -0.69 7.89
N LYS A 246 -16.46 -1.80 8.62
CA LYS A 246 -17.28 -2.09 9.81
C LYS A 246 -17.13 -0.99 10.86
N ASP A 247 -15.89 -0.60 11.17
CA ASP A 247 -15.60 0.45 12.14
C ASP A 247 -16.17 1.80 11.70
N PHE A 248 -16.05 2.13 10.42
CA PHE A 248 -16.60 3.37 9.86
C PHE A 248 -18.12 3.44 10.00
N VAL A 249 -18.84 2.37 9.63
CA VAL A 249 -20.31 2.30 9.76
C VAL A 249 -20.75 2.41 11.22
N ARG A 250 -20.06 1.73 12.15
CA ARG A 250 -20.37 1.78 13.58
C ARG A 250 -20.22 3.18 14.18
N LYS A 251 -19.24 3.95 13.71
CA LYS A 251 -18.96 5.31 14.20
C LYS A 251 -19.86 6.37 13.57
N ARG A 252 -20.48 6.10 12.41
CA ARG A 252 -21.34 7.06 11.74
C ARG A 252 -22.59 7.25 12.61
N PRO A 253 -22.82 8.45 13.18
CA PRO A 253 -24.05 8.68 13.93
C PRO A 253 -25.19 8.42 12.96
N THR A 254 -26.03 7.42 13.25
CA THR A 254 -27.30 7.25 12.56
C THR A 254 -27.98 8.60 12.68
N LYS A 255 -28.06 9.36 11.57
CA LYS A 255 -28.93 10.52 11.51
C LYS A 255 -30.27 9.96 11.93
N LYS A 256 -30.70 10.26 13.17
CA LYS A 256 -32.04 9.96 13.59
C LYS A 256 -32.87 10.65 12.54
N THR A 257 -33.46 9.87 11.64
CA THR A 257 -34.48 10.36 10.74
C THR A 257 -35.46 11.04 11.68
N GLN A 258 -35.39 12.37 11.75
CA GLN A 258 -36.41 13.14 12.41
C GLN A 258 -37.62 12.75 11.61
N ASN A 259 -38.40 11.80 12.13
CA ASN A 259 -39.75 11.57 11.71
C ASN A 259 -40.36 12.96 11.77
N GLN A 260 -40.42 13.61 10.61
CA GLN A 260 -41.27 14.74 10.40
C GLN A 260 -42.63 14.17 10.74
N THR A 261 -43.04 14.43 11.98
CA THR A 261 -44.39 14.26 12.44
C THR A 261 -45.19 15.02 11.40
N THR A 262 -45.76 14.28 10.45
CA THR A 262 -46.78 14.80 9.56
C THR A 262 -47.86 15.26 10.50
N THR A 263 -47.84 16.55 10.82
CA THR A 263 -48.92 17.25 11.48
C THR A 263 -50.12 16.98 10.59
N SER A 264 -50.93 16.02 11.02
CA SER A 264 -52.21 15.68 10.44
C SER A 264 -53.00 16.97 10.34
N GLN A 265 -53.04 17.54 9.14
CA GLN A 265 -53.93 18.66 8.85
C GLN A 265 -55.35 18.20 9.20
N PRO A 266 -56.11 18.97 9.99
CA PRO A 266 -57.49 18.64 10.27
C PRO A 266 -58.26 18.61 8.96
N LYS A 267 -58.85 17.44 8.70
CA LYS A 267 -59.75 17.12 7.61
C LYS A 267 -60.84 18.21 7.53
N ALA A 268 -60.75 19.10 6.55
CA ALA A 268 -61.81 20.05 6.25
C ALA A 268 -63.07 19.24 5.86
N VAL A 269 -64.14 19.45 6.63
CA VAL A 269 -65.45 18.83 6.44
C VAL A 269 -66.00 19.24 5.09
N HIS A 270 -66.06 18.28 4.17
CA HIS A 270 -66.69 18.44 2.86
C HIS A 270 -68.21 18.55 3.07
N ARG A 271 -68.74 19.75 2.83
CA ARG A 271 -70.19 20.05 2.82
C ARG A 271 -70.81 19.42 1.55
N PRO A 272 -71.90 18.65 1.64
CA PRO A 272 -72.54 18.06 0.46
C PRO A 272 -73.28 19.13 -0.36
N ALA A 273 -73.06 19.11 -1.66
CA ALA A 273 -73.73 19.95 -2.64
C ALA A 273 -75.18 19.47 -2.88
N SER A 274 -76.05 20.47 -2.98
CA SER A 274 -77.49 20.40 -3.13
C SER A 274 -77.93 19.73 -4.43
N GLN A 275 -78.86 18.79 -4.27
CA GLN A 275 -79.99 18.40 -5.14
C GLN A 275 -80.06 19.03 -6.55
N GLN A 276 -79.89 18.17 -7.55
CA GLN A 276 -80.51 18.32 -8.87
C GLN A 276 -81.97 17.89 -8.80
N GLN A 277 -82.89 18.80 -9.14
CA GLN A 277 -84.24 18.49 -9.61
C GLN A 277 -84.43 19.20 -10.94
N THR A 278 -84.65 18.43 -12.01
CA THR A 278 -85.26 18.93 -13.25
C THR A 278 -86.35 17.96 -13.69
N PRO A 279 -87.49 18.45 -14.21
CA PRO A 279 -88.72 17.69 -14.31
C PRO A 279 -88.84 16.91 -15.62
N GLN A 280 -89.48 15.75 -15.53
CA GLN A 280 -90.07 15.03 -16.66
C GLN A 280 -91.06 15.93 -17.42
N LYS A 281 -91.01 15.87 -18.76
CA LYS A 281 -92.15 16.20 -19.61
C LYS A 281 -92.52 14.97 -20.45
N PHE A 282 -93.83 14.77 -20.49
CA PHE A 282 -94.59 13.79 -21.25
C PHE A 282 -94.40 13.95 -22.76
#